data_AF-A0A9E2FA77-F1
#
_entry.id   AF-A0A9E2FA77-F1
#
_cell.length_a   1.000
_cell.length_b   1.000
_cell.length_c   1.000
_cell.angle_alpha   90.00
_cell.angle_beta   90.00
_cell.angle_gamma   90.00
#
_symmetry.space_group_name_H-M   'P 1'
#
loop_
_entity.id
_entity.type
_entity.pdbx_description
1 polymer ?
#
loop_
_entity_poly.entity_id
_entity_poly.type
_entity_poly.pdbx_seq_one_letter_code
_entity_poly.pdbx_strand_id
1 'polypeptide(L)' 'MKRIEFENHQDLRIALELLERYSIDFTWDMYDTRHLIHLGHVNFDHVKYALQSCRVPYKIVDY' A
#
# COMPACT_ATOMS: atom_id res chain seq x y z
N MET A 1 11.51 -4.49 7.34
CA MET A 1 10.18 -4.80 6.74
C MET A 1 9.70 -3.55 6.01
N LYS A 2 9.15 -3.68 4.80
CA LYS A 2 8.72 -2.55 3.98
C LYS A 2 7.27 -2.19 4.27
N ARG A 3 6.96 -0.90 4.29
CA ARG A 3 5.61 -0.38 4.44
C ARG A 3 5.39 0.81 3.53
N ILE A 4 4.15 0.97 3.09
CA ILE A 4 3.72 2.10 2.26
C ILE A 4 2.84 2.99 3.12
N GLU A 5 3.22 4.26 3.22
CA GLU A 5 2.49 5.31 3.91
C GLU A 5 1.78 6.18 2.87
N PHE A 6 0.52 6.49 3.13
CA PHE A 6 -0.31 7.34 2.29
C PHE A 6 -0.63 8.65 3.01
N GLU A 7 -0.76 9.74 2.25
CA GLU A 7 -1.04 11.06 2.85
C GLU A 7 -2.48 11.15 3.35
N ASN A 8 -3.44 10.49 2.67
CA ASN A 8 -4.85 10.53 3.04
C ASN A 8 -5.49 9.14 3.02
N HIS A 9 -6.60 9.01 3.74
CA HIS A 9 -7.43 7.80 3.75
C HIS A 9 -7.94 7.43 2.34
N GLN A 10 -8.24 8.42 1.51
CA GLN A 10 -8.75 8.19 0.16
C GLN A 10 -7.71 7.52 -0.73
N ASP A 11 -6.45 7.94 -0.62
CA ASP A 11 -5.29 7.34 -1.30
C ASP A 11 -5.05 5.90 -0.83
N LEU A 12 -5.10 5.68 0.49
CA LEU A 12 -5.03 4.35 1.08
C LEU A 12 -6.12 3.44 0.52
N ARG A 13 -7.38 3.89 0.50
CA ARG A 13 -8.51 3.10 0.00
C ARG A 13 -8.35 2.71 -1.46
N ILE A 14 -7.94 3.65 -2.31
CA ILE A 14 -7.66 3.38 -3.73
C ILE A 14 -6.56 2.32 -3.87
N ALA A 15 -5.49 2.43 -3.07
CA ALA A 15 -4.41 1.47 -3.07
C ALA A 15 -4.87 0.08 -2.60
N LEU A 16 -5.69 0.00 -1.54
CA LEU A 16 -6.25 -1.27 -1.05
C LEU A 16 -7.08 -1.96 -2.14
N GLU A 17 -8.01 -1.24 -2.78
CA GLU A 17 -8.86 -1.79 -3.86
C GLU A 17 -8.02 -2.29 -5.05
N LEU A 18 -6.94 -1.58 -5.38
CA LEU A 18 -5.99 -2.00 -6.41
C LEU A 18 -5.26 -3.28 -6.01
N LEU A 19 -4.66 -3.30 -4.82
CA LEU A 19 -3.91 -4.45 -4.34
C LEU A 19 -4.81 -5.70 -4.26
N GLU A 20 -6.06 -5.56 -3.81
CA GLU A 20 -7.05 -6.64 -3.82
C GLU A 20 -7.36 -7.12 -5.25
N ARG A 21 -7.55 -6.18 -6.20
CA ARG A 21 -7.79 -6.52 -7.62
C ARG A 21 -6.63 -7.27 -8.25
N TYR A 22 -5.40 -6.98 -7.84
CA TYR A 22 -4.19 -7.70 -8.27
C TYR A 22 -3.92 -8.98 -7.44
N SER A 23 -4.80 -9.35 -6.51
CA SER A 23 -4.64 -10.49 -5.58
C SER A 23 -3.29 -10.45 -4.85
N ILE A 24 -2.90 -9.26 -4.39
CA ILE A 24 -1.68 -9.04 -3.63
C ILE A 24 -2.00 -9.18 -2.15
N ASP A 25 -1.27 -10.05 -1.44
CA ASP A 25 -1.41 -10.25 0.00
C ASP A 25 -0.76 -9.12 0.80
N PHE A 26 -1.56 -8.28 1.45
CA PHE A 26 -1.05 -7.17 2.28
C PHE A 26 -1.75 -7.16 3.63
N THR A 27 -1.13 -6.47 4.59
CA THR A 27 -1.72 -6.21 5.90
C THR A 27 -1.75 -4.70 6.10
N TRP A 28 -2.81 -4.16 6.65
CA TRP A 28 -2.89 -2.73 6.98
C TRP A 28 -3.53 -2.60 8.34
N ASP A 29 -3.11 -1.60 9.09
CA ASP A 29 -3.65 -1.36 10.43
C ASP A 29 -4.71 -0.26 10.35
N MET A 30 -5.95 -0.60 10.70
CA MET A 30 -7.07 0.34 10.66
C MET A 30 -7.06 1.34 11.83
N TYR A 31 -6.33 1.02 12.92
CA TYR A 31 -6.21 1.87 14.09
C TYR A 31 -5.04 2.86 13.99
N ASP A 32 -4.13 2.64 13.04
CA ASP A 32 -3.02 3.54 12.77
C ASP A 32 -3.50 4.78 11.99
N THR A 33 -3.33 5.94 12.60
CA THR A 33 -3.70 7.24 12.00
C THR A 33 -2.80 7.64 10.83
N ARG A 34 -1.73 6.91 10.55
CA ARG A 34 -0.75 7.21 9.50
C ARG A 34 -1.08 6.57 8.16
N HIS A 35 -2.26 5.95 8.01
CA HIS A 35 -2.76 5.41 6.75
C HIS A 35 -1.71 4.55 6.03
N LEU A 36 -1.31 3.44 6.65
CA LEU A 36 -0.16 2.66 6.20
C LEU A 36 -0.51 1.20 5.88
N ILE A 37 0.18 0.66 4.88
CA ILE A 37 0.09 -0.73 4.44
C ILE A 37 1.43 -1.41 4.74
N HIS A 38 1.36 -2.47 5.52
CA HIS A 38 2.46 -3.38 5.80
C HIS A 38 2.59 -4.40 4.67
N LEU A 39 3.71 -4.33 3.98
CA LEU A 39 4.09 -5.28 2.95
C LEU A 39 5.04 -6.30 3.61
N GLY A 40 4.47 -7.21 4.39
CA GLY A 40 5.26 -8.16 5.20
C GLY A 40 6.13 -9.07 4.34
N HIS A 41 5.49 -10.00 3.62
CA HIS A 41 6.15 -10.97 2.72
C HIS A 41 5.84 -10.71 1.24
N VAL A 42 5.14 -9.62 0.93
CA VAL A 42 4.68 -9.39 -0.44
C VAL A 42 5.80 -8.92 -1.34
N ASN A 43 5.73 -9.33 -2.60
CA ASN A 43 6.69 -8.88 -3.60
C ASN A 43 6.48 -7.40 -3.91
N PHE A 44 7.45 -6.59 -3.52
CA PHE A 44 7.40 -5.15 -3.69
C PHE A 44 7.35 -4.72 -5.16
N ASP A 45 7.91 -5.50 -6.07
CA ASP A 45 7.83 -5.22 -7.51
C ASP A 45 6.38 -5.36 -8.03
N HIS A 46 5.62 -6.34 -7.54
CA HIS A 46 4.19 -6.47 -7.88
C HIS A 46 3.38 -5.29 -7.36
N VAL A 47 3.65 -4.86 -6.13
CA VAL A 47 2.99 -3.68 -5.55
C VAL A 47 3.32 -2.43 -6.34
N LYS A 48 4.60 -2.22 -6.68
CA LYS A 48 5.02 -1.11 -7.54
C LYS A 48 4.34 -1.15 -8.89
N TYR A 49 4.22 -2.32 -9.52
CA TYR A 49 3.55 -2.48 -10.81
C TYR A 49 2.05 -2.14 -10.72
N ALA A 50 1.37 -2.65 -9.70
CA ALA A 50 -0.04 -2.33 -9.46
C ALA A 50 -0.25 -0.83 -9.19
N LEU A 51 0.62 -0.22 -8.39
CA LEU A 51 0.59 1.20 -8.09
C LEU A 51 1.07 2.07 -9.26
N GLN A 52 1.89 1.57 -10.18
CA GLN A 52 2.32 2.32 -11.37
C GLN A 52 1.15 2.70 -12.26
N SER A 53 0.11 1.85 -12.30
CA SER A 53 -1.14 2.15 -13.01
C SER A 53 -1.98 3.22 -12.31
N CYS A 54 -1.65 3.61 -11.07
CA CYS A 54 -2.42 4.55 -10.28
C CYS A 54 -1.60 5.76 -9.87
N ARG A 55 -2.14 6.96 -10.07
CA ARG A 55 -1.45 8.22 -9.72
C ARG A 55 -1.61 8.57 -8.24
N VAL A 56 -1.52 7.58 -7.36
CA VAL A 56 -1.66 7.79 -5.92
C VAL A 56 -0.32 8.27 -5.36
N PRO A 57 -0.26 9.38 -4.62
CA PRO A 57 0.93 9.75 -3.88
C PRO A 57 1.13 8.77 -2.72
N TYR A 58 2.28 8.10 -2.69
CA TYR A 58 2.64 7.18 -1.62
C TYR A 58 4.12 7.29 -1.26
N LYS A 59 4.45 7.03 0.00
CA LYS A 59 5.82 6.98 0.52
C LYS A 59 6.17 5.57 0.93
N ILE A 60 7.35 5.12 0.55
CA ILE A 60 7.86 3.82 0.96
C ILE A 60 8.79 4.04 2.14
N VAL A 61 8.44 3.45 3.28
CA VAL A 61 9.24 3.52 4.50
C VAL A 61 9.86 2.14 4.72
N ASP A 62 11.19 2.10 4.69
CA ASP A 62 11.98 0.93 5.10
C ASP A 62 12.26 1.06 6.60
N TYR A 63 11.91 0.02 7.37
CA TYR A 63 12.24 -0.07 8.80
C TYR A 63 13.69 -0.47 8.98
#